data_AF-M0NF95-F1
#
_entry.id   AF-M0NF95-F1
#
_cell.length_a   1.000
_cell.length_b   1.000
_cell.length_c   1.000
_cell.angle_alpha   90.00
_cell.angle_beta   90.00
_cell.angle_gamma   90.00
#
_symmetry.space_group_name_H-M   'P 1'
#
loop_
_entity.id
_entity.type
_entity.pdbx_description
1 polymer ?
#
loop_
_entity_poly.entity_id
_entity_poly.type
_entity_poly.pdbx_seq_one_letter_code
_entity_poly.pdbx_strand_id
1 'polypeptide(L)' 'MANLIVKSAVKEQIDQNVSSDFYDELEGDIEQVLADAAQRATDNDRKTVQPRDL' A
#
# COMPACT_ATOMS: atom_id res chain seq x y z
N MET A 1 -8.61 10.94 2.79
CA MET A 1 -7.50 10.04 2.43
C MET A 1 -7.45 9.00 3.54
N ALA A 2 -7.62 7.72 3.18
CA ALA A 2 -7.63 6.65 4.17
C ALA A 2 -6.19 6.38 4.60
N ASN A 3 -5.95 6.15 5.89
CA ASN A 3 -4.64 5.69 6.36
C ASN A 3 -4.49 4.22 5.97
N LEU A 4 -3.75 3.93 4.90
CA LEU A 4 -3.46 2.58 4.41
C LEU A 4 -2.53 1.82 5.36
N ILE A 5 -1.74 2.55 6.15
CA ILE A 5 -0.69 1.97 6.97
C ILE A 5 -0.95 2.20 8.46
N VAL A 6 -0.87 1.12 9.22
CA VAL A 6 -0.90 1.16 10.68
C VAL A 6 0.53 1.36 11.20
N LYS A 7 0.88 2.60 11.60
CA LYS A 7 2.24 2.97 12.01
C LYS A 7 2.82 2.08 13.11
N SER A 8 1.99 1.58 14.04
CA SER A 8 2.45 0.66 15.10
C SER A 8 2.92 -0.69 14.55
N ALA A 9 2.19 -1.26 13.58
CA ALA A 9 2.57 -2.52 12.95
C ALA A 9 3.90 -2.42 12.19
N VAL A 10 4.18 -1.25 11.58
CA VAL A 10 5.47 -0.99 10.95
C VAL A 10 6.60 -0.92 11.97
N LYS A 11 6.37 -0.26 13.12
CA LYS A 11 7.38 -0.20 14.21
C LYS A 11 7.67 -1.55 14.82
N GLU A 12 6.73 -2.49 14.81
CA GLU A 12 6.98 -3.86 15.25
C GLU A 12 7.97 -4.63 14.35
N GLN A 13 8.18 -4.16 13.12
CA GLN A 13 9.09 -4.78 12.14
C GLN A 13 10.46 -4.09 12.04
N ILE A 14 10.65 -2.94 12.70
CA ILE A 14 11.84 -2.09 12.55
C ILE A 14 12.41 -1.77 13.94
N ASP A 15 13.68 -2.13 14.18
CA ASP A 15 14.36 -1.93 15.46
C ASP A 15 14.97 -0.52 15.63
N GLN A 16 14.63 0.40 14.72
CA GLN A 16 15.08 1.79 14.71
C GLN A 16 13.91 2.77 14.87
N ASN A 17 14.23 3.99 15.30
CA ASN A 17 13.28 5.09 15.24
C ASN A 17 12.91 5.38 13.79
N VAL A 18 11.62 5.34 13.48
CA VAL A 18 11.07 5.63 12.16
C VAL A 18 10.60 7.09 12.14
N SER A 19 11.04 7.86 11.14
CA SER A 19 10.61 9.25 10.95
C SER A 19 9.14 9.33 10.54
N SER A 20 8.51 10.49 10.75
CA SER A 20 7.14 10.76 10.24
C SER A 20 7.08 10.59 8.72
N ASP A 21 8.05 11.17 8.03
CA ASP A 21 8.08 11.30 6.58
C ASP A 21 8.25 9.93 5.90
N PHE A 22 8.88 8.96 6.59
CA PHE A 22 8.94 7.58 6.11
C PHE A 22 7.54 6.97 5.93
N TYR A 23 6.61 7.26 6.84
CA TYR A 23 5.25 6.72 6.73
C TYR A 23 4.49 7.33 5.57
N ASP A 24 4.71 8.61 5.32
CA ASP A 24 4.02 9.34 4.25
C ASP A 24 4.50 8.82 2.88
N GLU A 25 5.81 8.57 2.73
CA GLU A 25 6.34 7.96 1.50
C GLU A 25 5.94 6.50 1.33
N LEU A 26 5.99 5.70 2.41
CA LEU A 26 5.54 4.31 2.36
C LEU A 26 4.06 4.23 1.99
N GLU A 27 3.24 5.16 2.47
CA GLU A 27 1.83 5.25 2.12
C GLU A 27 1.63 5.55 0.63
N GLY A 28 2.40 6.49 0.08
CA GLY A 28 2.41 6.77 -1.36
C GLY A 28 2.80 5.55 -2.22
N ASP A 29 3.80 4.77 -1.81
CA ASP A 29 4.20 3.54 -2.50
C ASP A 29 3.06 2.50 -2.48
N ILE A 30 2.40 2.30 -1.33
CA ILE A 30 1.28 1.37 -1.21
C ILE A 30 0.06 1.85 -2.01
N GLU A 31 -0.23 3.16 -2.04
CA GLU A 31 -1.27 3.75 -2.90
C GLU A 31 -1.04 3.39 -4.37
N GLN A 32 0.20 3.51 -4.86
CA GLN A 32 0.55 3.17 -6.24
C GLN A 32 0.37 1.68 -6.52
N VAL A 33 0.84 0.80 -5.64
CA VAL A 33 0.67 -0.66 -5.79
C VAL A 33 -0.83 -1.04 -5.87
N LEU A 34 -1.66 -0.44 -5.02
CA LEU A 34 -3.11 -0.70 -5.03
C LEU A 34 -3.79 -0.14 -6.28
N ALA A 35 -3.39 1.06 -6.73
CA ALA A 35 -3.91 1.66 -7.95
C ALA A 35 -3.59 0.81 -9.19
N ASP A 36 -2.34 0.34 -9.30
CA ASP A 36 -1.91 -0.53 -10.38
C ASP A 36 -2.66 -1.87 -10.36
N ALA A 37 -2.84 -2.46 -9.19
CA ALA A 37 -3.59 -3.71 -9.06
C ALA A 37 -5.07 -3.55 -9.43
N ALA A 38 -5.70 -2.45 -9.00
CA ALA A 38 -7.07 -2.13 -9.39
C ALA A 38 -7.18 -1.88 -10.90
N GLN A 39 -6.18 -1.23 -11.50
CA GLN A 39 -6.14 -0.98 -12.94
C GLN A 39 -5.99 -2.29 -13.72
N ARG A 40 -5.08 -3.19 -13.34
CA ARG A 40 -4.91 -4.51 -13.98
C ARG A 40 -6.18 -5.36 -13.88
N ALA A 41 -6.89 -5.32 -12.75
CA ALA A 41 -8.18 -5.99 -12.63
C ALA A 41 -9.20 -5.40 -13.62
N THR A 42 -9.29 -4.07 -13.70
CA THR A 42 -10.17 -3.33 -14.59
C THR A 42 -9.88 -3.62 -16.06
N ASP A 43 -8.61 -3.59 -16.47
CA ASP A 43 -8.14 -3.87 -17.83
C ASP A 43 -8.44 -5.30 -18.30
N ASN A 44 -8.69 -6.20 -17.35
CA ASN A 44 -9.06 -7.59 -17.60
C ASN A 44 -10.55 -7.86 -17.32
N ASP A 45 -11.39 -6.83 -17.37
CA ASP A 45 -12.85 -6.90 -17.17
C ASP A 45 -13.29 -7.53 -15.83
N ARG A 46 -12.46 -7.39 -14.78
CA ARG A 46 -12.74 -7.93 -13.43
C ARG A 46 -13.12 -6.83 -12.46
N LYS A 47 -14.11 -7.16 -11.61
CA LYS A 47 -14.54 -6.31 -10.47
C LYS A 47 -13.86 -6.66 -9.14
N THR A 48 -12.99 -7.66 -9.16
CA THR A 48 -12.31 -8.17 -7.97
C THR A 48 -10.81 -8.18 -8.25
N VAL A 49 -10.06 -7.43 -7.44
CA VAL A 49 -8.60 -7.49 -7.40
C VAL A 49 -8.18 -8.85 -6.86
N GLN A 50 -7.24 -9.48 -7.52
CA GLN A 50 -6.74 -10.82 -7.25
C GLN A 50 -5.22 -10.78 -7.00
N PRO A 51 -4.63 -11.85 -6.43
CA PRO A 51 -3.19 -11.90 -6.20
C PRO A 51 -2.32 -11.67 -7.45
N ARG A 52 -2.83 -12.01 -8.64
CA ARG A 52 -2.15 -11.77 -9.93
C ARG A 52 -2.15 -10.31 -10.39
N ASP A 53 -2.92 -9.46 -9.72
CA ASP A 53 -2.98 -8.03 -10.02
C ASP A 53 -1.95 -7.25 -9.21
N LEU A 54 -1.42 -7.82 -8.13
CA LEU A 54 -0.30 -7.23 -7.38
C LEU A 54 0.98 -7.26 -8.21
#